data_AF-A0A1Z4JSS3-F1
#
_entry.id   AF-A0A1Z4JSS3-F1
#
_cell.length_a   1.000
_cell.length_b   1.000
_cell.length_c   1.000
_cell.angle_alpha   90.00
_cell.angle_beta   90.00
_cell.angle_gamma   90.00
#
_symmetry.space_group_name_H-M   'P 1'
#
loop_
_entity.id
_entity.type
_entity.pdbx_description
1 polymer ?
#
loop_
_entity_poly.entity_id
_entity_poly.type
_entity_poly.pdbx_seq_one_letter_code
_entity_poly.pdbx_strand_id
1 'polypeptide(L)'
;MAFDVAQLKLYFNAKMSTIAIDTRTASEPDLILRSLVTEYAIPKNLQVLHWDASLGVSGLETLTPQYKGKQLTGVVAVPGVKIATNLHMVEAVLRYIESACQTQAKGESDQQSRPTLFVLRDLYRYIAARDSNPAFVRLSVRVFNLLKRSQNSLIILHDGLRTPPIFQDLVVDMQNPLPLATEAEAIFEHRLKALQRSAKAQSQSFEVNLSEDDRKRLIRALLGMTPEGIDDAIQLVAIKRKRLEAQSIDDILEIKKQQFAARGIQYAKAPDVPVKGMPVLQSWAITQAALLEPEAQESWNLPFPRGVLLVGYGGTGKTLGIKCLAKEWGLPILILDTSKLVQKELGASEENLRQTIAAAEAMAPSILFIDEMDKMFDGGTGSESDGGTTKRMFGYFLQWFQEHTSAVFVAATANRPGCFKPELLRRFSEVYHVPLPNLAARREIFQVQMQRYKLLSPNADLENPAVQALIEPLARHTDRYTGSEIHDIVFACAAQAYAQRRPGQVTIEDLHAQIERKPPRSLGDAEELAALDRWARNGQALCVAPEIEEQIESDRTVVWEEN
;
A
#
# COMPACT_ATOMS: atom_id res chain seq x y z
N MET A 1 -12.59 16.96 9.02
CA MET A 1 -11.35 16.26 9.43
C MET A 1 -10.89 16.89 10.70
N ALA A 2 -10.61 16.09 11.72
CA ALA A 2 -10.03 16.59 12.94
C ALA A 2 -8.53 16.28 12.86
N PHE A 3 -7.71 17.30 12.59
CA PHE A 3 -6.37 17.30 13.16
C PHE A 3 -6.52 16.91 14.64
N ASP A 4 -5.65 16.06 15.20
CA ASP A 4 -5.82 15.55 16.57
C ASP A 4 -5.57 16.66 17.62
N VAL A 5 -6.54 17.55 17.74
CA VAL A 5 -6.54 18.66 18.68
C VAL A 5 -6.53 18.11 20.11
N ALA A 6 -7.01 16.89 20.36
CA ALA A 6 -7.01 16.30 21.69
C ALA A 6 -5.58 15.94 22.13
N GLN A 7 -4.79 15.30 21.27
CA GLN A 7 -3.37 15.03 21.54
C GLN A 7 -2.57 16.34 21.69
N LEU A 8 -2.83 17.33 20.84
CA LEU A 8 -2.21 18.64 20.98
C LEU A 8 -2.56 19.31 22.33
N LYS A 9 -3.84 19.28 22.73
CA LYS A 9 -4.31 19.77 24.03
C LYS A 9 -3.61 19.05 25.17
N LEU A 10 -3.44 17.74 25.07
CA LEU A 10 -2.73 16.92 26.06
C LEU A 10 -1.28 17.38 26.21
N TYR A 11 -0.55 17.55 25.11
CA TYR A 11 0.85 18.00 25.13
C TYR A 11 1.01 19.37 25.78
N PHE A 12 0.17 20.34 25.40
CA PHE A 12 0.23 21.65 26.04
C PHE A 12 -0.18 21.63 27.52
N ASN A 13 -1.16 20.81 27.90
CA ASN A 13 -1.55 20.64 29.31
C ASN A 13 -0.44 19.96 30.13
N ALA A 14 0.37 19.09 29.50
CA ALA A 14 1.59 18.53 30.08
C ALA A 14 2.78 19.51 30.13
N LYS A 15 2.56 20.78 29.78
CA LYS A 15 3.58 21.86 29.74
C LYS A 15 4.70 21.63 28.72
N MET A 16 4.42 20.89 27.65
CA MET A 16 5.32 20.83 26.50
C MET A 16 5.21 22.15 25.74
N SER A 17 6.25 22.97 25.78
CA SER A 17 6.24 24.33 25.23
C SER A 17 6.54 24.39 23.74
N THR A 18 7.12 23.33 23.16
CA THR A 18 7.50 23.29 21.75
C THR A 18 7.10 21.96 21.14
N ILE A 19 6.25 22.04 20.11
CA ILE A 19 5.71 20.88 19.39
C ILE A 19 6.03 21.04 17.91
N ALA A 20 6.63 20.02 17.30
CA ALA A 20 6.81 19.95 15.86
C ALA A 20 5.72 19.06 15.27
N ILE A 21 5.04 19.55 14.23
CA ILE A 21 3.96 18.82 13.56
C ILE A 21 4.39 18.56 12.13
N ASP A 22 4.39 17.28 11.76
CA ASP A 22 4.60 16.83 10.38
C ASP A 22 3.35 17.14 9.55
N THR A 23 3.49 18.02 8.56
CA THR A 23 2.47 18.40 7.59
C THR A 23 2.88 17.87 6.22
N ARG A 24 2.25 16.77 5.78
CA ARG A 24 2.56 16.06 4.54
C ARG A 24 1.82 16.63 3.33
N THR A 25 0.79 17.46 3.54
CA THR A 25 0.06 18.11 2.44
C THR A 25 0.17 19.63 2.46
N ALA A 26 -0.04 20.24 1.30
CA ALA A 26 0.02 21.69 1.15
C ALA A 26 -1.10 22.43 1.91
N SER A 27 -2.24 21.77 2.14
CA SER A 27 -3.45 22.31 2.80
C SER A 27 -3.51 22.03 4.30
N GLU A 28 -2.80 21.01 4.78
CA GLU A 28 -2.73 20.65 6.21
C GLU A 28 -2.32 21.83 7.11
N PRO A 29 -1.30 22.65 6.78
CA PRO A 29 -0.94 23.80 7.59
C PRO A 29 -2.11 24.74 7.87
N ASP A 30 -2.92 25.07 6.86
CA ASP A 30 -4.06 25.96 7.01
C ASP A 30 -5.20 25.32 7.83
N LEU A 31 -5.44 24.01 7.65
CA LEU A 31 -6.39 23.26 8.45
C LEU A 31 -5.96 23.22 9.92
N ILE A 32 -4.68 22.94 10.18
CA ILE A 32 -4.07 22.92 11.52
C ILE A 32 -4.18 24.29 12.16
N LEU A 33 -3.83 25.37 11.44
CA LEU A 33 -3.97 26.74 11.91
C LEU A 33 -5.42 27.08 12.27
N ARG A 34 -6.37 26.67 11.44
CA ARG A 34 -7.80 26.85 11.71
C ARG A 34 -8.20 26.09 12.97
N SER A 35 -7.95 24.79 13.06
CA SER A 35 -8.31 24.00 14.26
C SER A 35 -7.61 24.52 15.52
N LEU A 36 -6.35 24.92 15.43
CA LEU A 36 -5.59 25.55 16.52
C LEU A 36 -6.25 26.83 17.04
N VAL A 37 -6.54 27.77 16.15
CA VAL A 37 -7.13 29.05 16.55
C VAL A 37 -8.50 28.82 17.17
N THR A 38 -9.30 27.98 16.52
CA THR A 38 -10.72 27.82 16.86
C THR A 38 -10.97 26.96 18.08
N GLU A 39 -10.23 25.85 18.24
CA GLU A 39 -10.46 24.87 19.29
C GLU A 39 -9.50 24.96 20.49
N TYR A 40 -8.39 25.69 20.35
CA TYR A 40 -7.38 25.84 21.40
C TYR A 40 -7.12 27.30 21.80
N ALA A 41 -6.84 28.19 20.85
CA ALA A 41 -6.43 29.56 21.16
C ALA A 41 -7.57 30.43 21.70
N ILE A 42 -8.76 30.37 21.07
CA ILE A 42 -9.94 31.13 21.52
C ILE A 42 -10.37 30.74 22.94
N PRO A 43 -10.54 29.43 23.27
CA PRO A 43 -10.92 29.03 24.63
C PRO A 43 -9.91 29.43 25.72
N LYS A 44 -8.62 29.50 25.39
CA LYS A 44 -7.55 29.86 26.34
C LYS A 44 -7.15 31.34 26.28
N ASN A 45 -7.83 32.18 25.48
CA ASN A 45 -7.54 33.60 25.29
C ASN A 45 -6.07 33.88 24.89
N LEU A 46 -5.51 33.04 24.01
CA LEU A 46 -4.13 33.14 23.55
C LEU A 46 -4.00 34.13 22.39
N GLN A 47 -2.89 34.86 22.33
CA GLN A 47 -2.49 35.58 21.12
C GLN A 47 -1.79 34.58 20.18
N VAL A 48 -2.19 34.51 18.91
CA VAL A 48 -1.55 33.62 17.93
C VAL A 48 -0.77 34.43 16.92
N LEU A 49 0.55 34.24 16.91
CA LEU A 49 1.46 34.85 15.95
C LEU A 49 1.98 33.78 14.99
N HIS A 50 1.80 34.02 13.70
CA HIS A 50 2.17 33.13 12.62
C HIS A 50 3.34 33.71 11.82
N TRP A 51 4.28 32.86 11.43
CA TRP A 51 5.33 33.22 10.48
C TRP A 51 5.51 32.11 9.46
N ASP A 52 5.52 32.50 8.18
CA ASP A 52 5.73 31.62 7.05
C ASP A 52 7.04 31.99 6.34
N ALA A 53 8.03 31.11 6.42
CA ALA A 53 9.31 31.31 5.77
C ALA A 53 9.21 31.25 4.23
N SER A 54 8.20 30.57 3.68
CA SER A 54 8.05 30.36 2.23
C SER A 54 7.53 31.60 1.50
N LEU A 55 6.76 32.46 2.19
CA LEU A 55 6.11 33.63 1.61
C LEU A 55 6.98 34.91 1.65
N GLY A 56 8.20 34.83 2.18
CA GLY A 56 9.09 36.00 2.28
C GLY A 56 8.54 37.15 3.13
N VAL A 57 7.55 36.87 4.00
CA VAL A 57 6.87 37.87 4.82
C VAL A 57 7.84 38.41 5.87
N SER A 58 8.06 39.72 5.85
CA SER A 58 9.02 40.44 6.69
C SER A 58 8.59 40.65 8.15
N GLY A 59 7.57 39.93 8.61
CA GLY A 59 7.00 40.09 9.95
C GLY A 59 6.19 38.89 10.43
N LEU A 60 5.84 38.90 11.72
CA LEU A 60 4.88 37.97 12.30
C LEU A 60 3.46 38.49 12.06
N GLU A 61 2.61 37.65 11.51
CA GLU A 61 1.21 37.95 11.27
C GLU A 61 0.38 37.52 12.48
N THR A 62 -0.62 38.31 12.85
CA THR A 62 -1.58 37.91 13.89
C THR A 62 -2.73 37.16 13.23
N LEU A 63 -2.97 35.93 13.68
CA LEU A 63 -4.08 35.13 13.20
C LEU A 63 -5.36 35.53 13.94
N THR A 64 -6.35 36.01 13.19
CA THR A 64 -7.63 36.46 13.74
C THR A 64 -8.79 35.62 13.21
N PRO A 65 -9.73 35.18 14.06
CA PRO A 65 -10.90 34.43 13.62
C PRO A 65 -11.87 35.33 12.84
N GLN A 66 -12.33 34.86 11.69
CA GLN A 66 -13.28 35.56 10.83
C GLN A 66 -14.68 34.96 10.99
N TYR A 67 -15.67 35.80 11.28
CA TYR A 67 -17.06 35.39 11.48
C TYR A 67 -17.96 35.92 10.36
N LYS A 68 -18.95 35.11 9.95
CA LYS A 68 -20.09 35.53 9.13
C LYS A 68 -21.36 35.25 9.93
N GLY A 69 -21.90 36.29 10.57
CA GLY A 69 -22.96 36.15 11.57
C GLY A 69 -22.44 35.50 12.86
N LYS A 70 -23.13 34.47 13.38
CA LYS A 70 -22.68 33.68 14.55
C LYS A 70 -21.78 32.49 14.18
N GLN A 71 -21.55 32.23 12.88
CA GLN A 71 -20.71 31.14 12.41
C GLN A 71 -19.30 31.62 12.06
N LEU A 72 -18.32 30.86 12.51
CA LEU A 72 -16.90 31.08 12.25
C LEU A 72 -16.54 30.55 10.86
N THR A 73 -16.23 31.46 9.94
CA THR A 73 -16.01 31.15 8.52
C THR A 73 -14.54 30.85 8.17
N GLY A 74 -13.59 31.34 8.95
CA GLY A 74 -12.16 31.09 8.68
C GLY A 74 -11.24 31.79 9.67
N VAL A 75 -9.94 31.77 9.35
CA VAL A 75 -8.90 32.53 10.05
C VAL A 75 -8.19 33.40 9.02
N VAL A 76 -7.97 34.67 9.33
CA VAL A 76 -7.26 35.61 8.47
C VAL A 76 -5.98 36.04 9.15
N ALA A 77 -4.87 35.96 8.42
CA ALA A 77 -3.60 36.52 8.81
C ALA A 77 -3.60 38.03 8.54
N VAL A 78 -3.43 38.82 9.60
CA VAL A 78 -3.33 40.28 9.51
C VAL A 78 -1.89 40.69 9.85
N PRO A 79 -1.28 41.64 9.12
CA PRO A 79 0.04 42.13 9.46
C PRO A 79 0.10 42.58 10.92
N GLY A 80 0.91 41.90 11.73
CA GLY A 80 0.98 42.10 13.18
C GLY A 80 2.23 42.88 13.58
N VAL A 81 3.35 42.15 13.67
CA VAL A 81 4.62 42.67 14.17
C VAL A 81 5.62 42.79 13.03
N LYS A 82 6.08 44.02 12.77
CA LYS A 82 7.20 44.25 11.85
C LYS A 82 8.50 43.87 12.52
N ILE A 83 9.29 43.04 11.85
CA ILE A 83 10.57 42.55 12.35
C ILE A 83 11.69 43.38 11.72
N ALA A 84 12.81 43.57 12.44
CA ALA A 84 13.92 44.38 11.98
C ALA A 84 14.52 43.85 10.67
N THR A 85 14.63 44.74 9.67
CA THR A 85 15.07 44.42 8.29
C THR A 85 16.58 44.19 8.15
N ASN A 86 17.36 44.41 9.20
CA ASN A 86 18.83 44.37 9.15
C ASN A 86 19.42 42.99 9.50
N LEU A 87 18.58 42.02 9.87
CA LEU A 87 18.96 40.67 10.29
C LEU A 87 18.37 39.64 9.32
N HIS A 88 18.96 38.44 9.27
CA HIS A 88 18.34 37.32 8.58
C HIS A 88 16.97 37.02 9.22
N MET A 89 15.94 36.76 8.41
CA MET A 89 14.55 36.65 8.87
C MET A 89 14.36 35.63 10.01
N VAL A 90 14.98 34.45 9.87
CA VAL A 90 14.99 33.40 10.91
C VAL A 90 15.56 33.91 12.23
N GLU A 91 16.70 34.62 12.19
CA GLU A 91 17.32 35.17 13.39
C GLU A 91 16.43 36.23 14.03
N ALA A 92 15.82 37.08 13.21
CA ALA A 92 14.99 38.17 13.69
C ALA A 92 13.69 37.68 14.35
N VAL A 93 13.05 36.64 13.80
CA VAL A 93 11.90 35.95 14.42
C VAL A 93 12.30 35.28 15.74
N LEU A 94 13.40 34.52 15.75
CA LEU A 94 13.86 33.83 16.96
C LEU A 94 14.25 34.82 18.07
N ARG A 95 14.88 35.95 17.74
CA ARG A 95 15.18 37.03 18.71
C ARG A 95 13.94 37.74 19.23
N TYR A 96 12.90 37.88 18.41
CA TYR A 96 11.61 38.39 18.88
C TYR A 96 10.99 37.45 19.92
N ILE A 97 10.97 36.13 19.65
CA ILE A 97 10.47 35.12 20.60
C ILE A 97 11.31 35.13 21.88
N GLU A 98 12.64 35.24 21.76
CA GLU A 98 13.55 35.37 22.91
C GLU A 98 13.17 36.57 23.79
N SER A 99 12.97 37.75 23.19
CA SER A 99 12.56 38.97 23.90
C SER A 99 11.19 38.84 24.55
N ALA A 100 10.21 38.25 23.86
CA ALA A 100 8.87 38.00 24.38
C ALA A 100 8.86 37.06 25.58
N CYS A 101 9.77 36.06 25.61
CA CYS A 101 9.91 35.17 26.77
C CYS A 101 10.62 35.86 27.94
N GLN A 102 11.62 36.71 27.69
CA GLN A 102 12.40 37.40 28.73
C GLN A 102 11.61 38.51 29.44
N THR A 103 10.78 39.25 28.69
CA THR A 103 9.90 40.30 29.25
C THR A 103 8.87 39.71 30.21
N GLN A 104 8.28 38.57 29.88
CA GLN A 104 7.41 37.82 30.79
C GLN A 104 8.16 37.24 32.00
N ALA A 105 9.39 36.76 31.83
CA ALA A 105 10.18 36.19 32.92
C ALA A 105 10.65 37.24 33.95
N LYS A 106 10.77 38.52 33.56
CA LYS A 106 11.21 39.62 34.44
C LYS A 106 10.10 40.23 35.31
N GLY A 107 8.85 39.78 35.17
CA GLY A 107 7.74 40.29 35.98
C GLY A 107 7.37 41.75 35.69
N GLU A 108 7.84 42.32 34.57
CA GLU A 108 7.37 43.60 34.03
C GLU A 108 5.98 43.37 33.41
N SER A 109 5.02 43.05 34.25
CA SER A 109 3.64 42.86 33.87
C SER A 109 2.99 44.22 33.60
N ASP A 110 2.94 44.62 32.33
CA ASP A 110 1.69 45.23 31.86
C ASP A 110 0.58 44.23 32.19
N GLN A 111 -0.47 44.69 32.88
CA GLN A 111 -1.61 43.89 33.36
C GLN A 111 -2.42 43.21 32.22
N GLN A 112 -1.87 43.15 31.00
CA GLN A 112 -2.47 42.68 29.76
C GLN A 112 -1.57 41.74 28.94
N SER A 113 -0.42 41.27 29.43
CA SER A 113 0.43 40.34 28.66
C SER A 113 -0.25 38.97 28.51
N ARG A 114 -0.92 38.77 27.38
CA ARG A 114 -1.57 37.49 27.04
C ARG A 114 -0.51 36.45 26.67
N PRO A 115 -0.66 35.19 27.10
CA PRO A 115 0.22 34.13 26.65
C PRO A 115 0.15 34.00 25.12
N THR A 116 1.32 33.90 24.49
CA THR A 116 1.44 33.89 23.03
C THR A 116 1.76 32.50 22.50
N LEU A 117 1.00 32.05 21.52
CA LEU A 117 1.28 30.87 20.71
C LEU A 117 1.94 31.31 19.41
N PHE A 118 3.20 30.92 19.24
CA PHE A 118 3.94 31.09 18.00
C PHE A 118 3.70 29.89 17.09
N VAL A 119 3.36 30.11 15.82
CA VAL A 119 3.30 29.07 14.80
C VAL A 119 4.27 29.42 13.69
N LEU A 120 5.32 28.62 13.53
CA LEU A 120 6.39 28.85 12.57
C LEU A 120 6.35 27.76 11.50
N ARG A 121 6.07 28.14 10.25
CA ARG A 121 6.09 27.23 9.11
C ARG A 121 7.47 27.20 8.48
N ASP A 122 7.94 25.99 8.15
CA ASP A 122 9.21 25.72 7.46
C ASP A 122 10.48 26.14 8.21
N LEU A 123 10.42 26.38 9.53
CA LEU A 123 11.61 26.69 10.34
C LEU A 123 12.67 25.57 10.26
N TYR A 124 12.23 24.31 10.25
CA TYR A 124 13.13 23.13 10.21
C TYR A 124 14.06 23.12 8.98
N ARG A 125 13.69 23.75 7.87
CA ARG A 125 14.59 23.86 6.71
C ARG A 125 15.89 24.60 7.03
N TYR A 126 15.87 25.49 8.04
CA TYR A 126 17.03 26.31 8.43
C TYR A 126 17.80 25.78 9.63
N ILE A 127 17.19 24.89 10.42
CA ILE A 127 17.75 24.41 11.70
C ILE A 127 17.93 22.88 11.77
N ALA A 128 17.34 22.13 10.83
CA ALA A 128 17.40 20.67 10.79
C ALA A 128 18.08 20.09 9.53
N ALA A 129 18.35 20.91 8.51
CA ALA A 129 19.12 20.49 7.33
C ALA A 129 20.58 20.17 7.69
N ARG A 130 21.24 19.29 6.91
CA ARG A 130 22.65 18.86 7.17
C ARG A 130 23.65 20.02 7.17
N ASP A 131 23.35 21.08 6.42
CA ASP A 131 24.13 22.29 6.22
C ASP A 131 23.54 23.51 6.96
N SER A 132 22.68 23.27 7.96
CA SER A 132 22.07 24.33 8.77
C SER A 132 23.11 25.26 9.40
N ASN A 133 22.83 26.56 9.41
CA ASN A 133 23.71 27.55 10.03
C ASN A 133 23.81 27.29 11.55
N PRO A 134 25.01 27.03 12.11
CA PRO A 134 25.19 26.76 13.54
C PRO A 134 24.70 27.88 14.46
N ALA A 135 24.68 29.13 13.98
CA ALA A 135 24.15 30.25 14.74
C ALA A 135 22.63 30.14 14.94
N PHE A 136 21.88 29.74 13.91
CA PHE A 136 20.43 29.54 14.00
C PHE A 136 20.10 28.37 14.91
N VAL A 137 20.82 27.24 14.76
CA VAL A 137 20.65 26.06 15.63
C VAL A 137 20.84 26.44 17.11
N ARG A 138 21.94 27.14 17.45
CA ARG A 138 22.21 27.57 18.83
C ARG A 138 21.18 28.58 19.35
N LEU A 139 20.71 29.48 18.52
CA LEU A 139 19.66 30.44 18.89
C LEU A 139 18.34 29.71 19.16
N SER A 140 17.95 28.73 18.33
CA SER A 140 16.77 27.89 18.55
C SER A 140 16.86 27.09 19.84
N VAL A 141 17.99 26.46 20.16
CA VAL A 141 18.18 25.75 21.46
C VAL A 141 17.88 26.69 22.63
N ARG A 142 18.38 27.93 22.58
CA ARG A 142 18.17 28.92 23.64
C ARG A 142 16.70 29.35 23.71
N VAL A 143 16.06 29.64 22.58
CA VAL A 143 14.64 30.01 22.51
C VAL A 143 13.75 28.88 23.05
N PHE A 144 13.97 27.63 22.63
CA PHE A 144 13.16 26.49 23.08
C PHE A 144 13.32 26.24 24.59
N ASN A 145 14.52 26.44 25.14
CA ASN A 145 14.73 26.40 26.59
C ASN A 145 14.01 27.52 27.34
N LEU A 146 13.96 28.73 26.78
CA LEU A 146 13.23 29.86 27.38
C LEU A 146 11.72 29.63 27.34
N LEU A 147 11.21 29.07 26.24
CA LEU A 147 9.79 28.74 26.09
C LEU A 147 9.30 27.80 27.20
N LYS A 148 10.10 26.79 27.58
CA LYS A 148 9.79 25.87 28.70
C LYS A 148 9.58 26.56 30.05
N ARG A 149 10.18 27.75 30.23
CA ARG A 149 10.11 28.55 31.46
C ARG A 149 9.08 29.67 31.36
N SER A 150 8.45 29.85 30.21
CA SER A 150 7.49 30.91 29.92
C SER A 150 6.06 30.37 29.85
N GLN A 151 5.07 31.25 29.73
CA GLN A 151 3.70 30.87 29.39
C GLN A 151 3.47 30.80 27.86
N ASN A 152 4.49 31.14 27.07
CA ASN A 152 4.43 31.10 25.62
C ASN A 152 4.63 29.67 25.13
N SER A 153 4.05 29.38 23.97
CA SER A 153 4.14 28.07 23.32
C SER A 153 4.55 28.25 21.86
N LEU A 154 5.19 27.24 21.30
CA LEU A 154 5.67 27.23 19.93
C LEU A 154 5.22 25.95 19.22
N ILE A 155 4.66 26.13 18.03
CA ILE A 155 4.38 25.07 17.08
C ILE A 155 5.27 25.28 15.86
N ILE A 156 5.93 24.22 15.44
CA ILE A 156 6.73 24.19 14.22
C ILE A 156 6.03 23.30 13.22
N LEU A 157 5.62 23.84 12.08
CA LEU A 157 5.06 23.07 10.98
C LEU A 157 6.18 22.76 9.99
N HIS A 158 6.37 21.48 9.65
CA HIS A 158 7.40 21.06 8.71
C HIS A 158 6.91 19.92 7.81
N ASP A 159 7.61 19.70 6.69
CA ASP A 159 7.29 18.65 5.72
C ASP A 159 8.36 17.55 5.76
N GLY A 160 8.08 16.44 6.48
CA GLY A 160 8.88 15.21 6.44
C GLY A 160 10.31 15.31 7.03
N LEU A 161 10.65 16.41 7.68
CA LEU A 161 11.97 16.60 8.30
C LEU A 161 12.03 15.95 9.68
N ARG A 162 13.14 15.26 9.98
CA ARG A 162 13.37 14.66 11.30
C ARG A 162 13.93 15.70 12.26
N THR A 163 13.47 15.66 13.50
CA THR A 163 14.00 16.50 14.58
C THR A 163 15.45 16.13 14.90
N PRO A 164 16.40 17.07 14.76
CA PRO A 164 17.80 16.88 15.12
C PRO A 164 17.99 16.37 16.57
N PRO A 165 19.02 15.53 16.84
CA PRO A 165 19.29 15.03 18.18
C PRO A 165 19.41 16.12 19.26
N ILE A 166 19.94 17.29 18.89
CA ILE A 166 20.09 18.45 19.80
C ILE A 166 18.75 19.02 20.30
N PHE A 167 17.63 18.70 19.63
CA PHE A 167 16.29 19.18 19.98
C PHE A 167 15.40 18.10 20.61
N GLN A 168 15.82 16.83 20.69
CA GLN A 168 14.97 15.72 21.16
C GLN A 168 14.38 15.93 22.55
N ASP A 169 15.13 16.54 23.47
CA ASP A 169 14.63 16.84 24.82
C ASP A 169 13.82 18.13 24.88
N LEU A 170 13.82 18.94 23.82
CA LEU A 170 13.22 20.27 23.78
C LEU A 170 11.92 20.34 22.97
N VAL A 171 11.79 19.46 21.98
CA VAL A 171 10.68 19.45 21.02
C VAL A 171 10.00 18.11 21.05
N VAL A 172 8.68 18.12 21.17
CA VAL A 172 7.85 16.93 21.02
C VAL A 172 7.41 16.82 19.56
N ASP A 173 7.73 15.70 18.92
CA ASP A 173 7.26 15.39 17.57
C ASP A 173 5.84 14.85 17.63
N MET A 174 4.94 15.51 16.92
CA MET A 174 3.57 15.11 16.71
C MET A 174 3.39 14.71 15.24
N GLN A 175 2.99 13.47 15.01
CA GLN A 175 2.64 13.01 13.67
C GLN A 175 1.19 13.31 13.41
N ASN A 176 0.87 13.83 12.22
CA ASN A 176 -0.49 13.83 11.70
C ASN A 176 -0.67 12.53 10.90
N PRO A 177 -1.36 11.51 11.44
CA PRO A 177 -1.55 10.26 10.71
C PRO A 177 -2.44 10.48 9.49
N LEU A 178 -2.29 9.61 8.49
CA LEU A 178 -3.22 9.57 7.36
C LEU A 178 -4.62 9.15 7.85
N PRO A 179 -5.69 9.49 7.10
CA PRO A 179 -7.05 9.14 7.47
C PRO A 179 -7.23 7.66 7.80
N LEU A 180 -7.83 7.37 8.95
CA LEU A 180 -8.31 6.03 9.28
C LEU A 180 -9.49 5.64 8.38
N ALA A 181 -9.92 4.37 8.35
CA ALA A 181 -11.03 3.96 7.50
C ALA A 181 -12.34 4.69 7.78
N THR A 182 -12.65 4.92 9.06
CA THR A 182 -13.84 5.68 9.48
C THR A 182 -13.80 7.13 8.97
N GLU A 183 -12.61 7.74 8.94
CA GLU A 183 -12.41 9.09 8.41
C GLU A 183 -12.45 9.11 6.88
N ALA A 184 -11.79 8.17 6.22
CA ALA A 184 -11.82 8.01 4.77
C ALA A 184 -13.25 7.79 4.26
N GLU A 185 -14.04 6.98 4.99
CA GLU A 185 -15.45 6.76 4.72
C GLU A 185 -16.26 8.05 4.89
N ALA A 186 -16.02 8.82 5.95
CA ALA A 186 -16.68 10.10 6.16
C ALA A 186 -16.35 11.12 5.04
N ILE A 187 -15.09 11.16 4.57
CA ILE A 187 -14.67 12.00 3.44
C ILE A 187 -15.38 11.55 2.16
N PHE A 188 -15.39 10.25 1.88
CA PHE A 188 -16.09 9.67 0.75
C PHE A 188 -17.58 10.03 0.74
N GLU A 189 -18.28 9.83 1.86
CA GLU A 189 -19.71 10.16 2.00
C GLU A 189 -20.00 11.65 1.84
N HIS A 190 -19.15 12.50 2.42
CA HIS A 190 -19.26 13.94 2.24
C HIS A 190 -19.11 14.33 0.76
N ARG A 191 -18.13 13.75 0.07
CA ARG A 191 -17.87 14.04 -1.35
C ARG A 191 -18.98 13.50 -2.24
N LEU A 192 -19.49 12.31 -1.95
CA LEU A 192 -20.59 11.69 -2.66
C LEU A 192 -21.84 12.60 -2.66
N LYS A 193 -22.20 13.14 -1.50
CA LYS A 193 -23.32 14.08 -1.35
C LYS A 193 -23.08 15.37 -2.14
N ALA A 194 -21.85 15.88 -2.16
CA ALA A 194 -21.50 17.06 -2.95
C ALA A 194 -21.64 16.82 -4.46
N LEU A 195 -21.16 15.67 -4.95
CA LEU A 195 -21.28 15.25 -6.34
C LEU A 195 -22.74 15.08 -6.77
N GLN A 196 -23.57 14.41 -5.96
CA GLN A 196 -25.00 14.25 -6.23
C GLN A 196 -25.74 15.60 -6.30
N ARG A 197 -25.40 16.55 -5.41
CA ARG A 197 -25.96 17.91 -5.45
C ARG A 197 -25.55 18.66 -6.72
N SER A 198 -24.27 18.56 -7.10
CA SER A 198 -23.75 19.19 -8.31
C SER A 198 -24.40 18.61 -9.57
N ALA A 199 -24.57 17.29 -9.64
CA ALA A 199 -25.23 16.62 -10.76
C ALA A 199 -26.69 17.07 -10.88
N LYS A 200 -27.44 17.10 -9.77
CA LYS A 200 -28.82 17.60 -9.74
C LYS A 200 -28.93 19.06 -10.18
N ALA A 201 -27.99 19.92 -9.79
CA ALA A 201 -27.97 21.32 -10.22
C ALA A 201 -27.69 21.49 -11.72
N GLN A 202 -26.98 20.54 -12.32
CA GLN A 202 -26.67 20.51 -13.76
C GLN A 202 -27.65 19.66 -14.58
N SER A 203 -28.76 19.20 -13.98
CA SER A 203 -29.72 18.29 -14.60
C SER A 203 -29.09 16.99 -15.15
N GLN A 204 -28.00 16.52 -14.54
CA GLN A 204 -27.34 15.25 -14.86
C GLN A 204 -27.66 14.22 -13.77
N SER A 205 -27.78 12.94 -14.16
CA SER A 205 -27.88 11.82 -13.23
C SER A 205 -26.47 11.33 -12.86
N PHE A 206 -26.21 11.18 -11.57
CA PHE A 206 -25.01 10.51 -11.05
C PHE A 206 -25.44 9.26 -10.31
N GLU A 207 -25.21 8.11 -10.92
CA GLU A 207 -25.61 6.81 -10.39
C GLU A 207 -24.50 6.21 -9.53
N VAL A 208 -24.91 5.57 -8.43
CA VAL A 208 -24.02 4.84 -7.51
C VAL A 208 -24.56 3.42 -7.43
N ASN A 209 -23.80 2.48 -7.98
CA ASN A 209 -24.13 1.05 -7.97
C ASN A 209 -22.97 0.29 -7.33
N LEU A 210 -22.94 0.31 -6.00
CA LEU A 210 -21.93 -0.36 -5.18
C LEU A 210 -22.64 -1.29 -4.20
N SER A 211 -22.22 -2.54 -4.15
CA SER A 211 -22.59 -3.46 -3.06
C SER A 211 -21.88 -3.06 -1.76
N GLU A 212 -22.32 -3.60 -0.63
CA GLU A 212 -21.64 -3.40 0.67
C GLU A 212 -20.16 -3.83 0.60
N ASP A 213 -19.86 -4.94 -0.06
CA ASP A 213 -18.49 -5.43 -0.22
C ASP A 213 -17.67 -4.55 -1.16
N ASP A 214 -18.25 -4.06 -2.26
CA ASP A 214 -17.57 -3.11 -3.16
C ASP A 214 -17.29 -1.78 -2.45
N ARG A 215 -18.19 -1.34 -1.58
CA ARG A 215 -17.99 -0.13 -0.77
C ARG A 215 -16.82 -0.28 0.17
N LYS A 216 -16.70 -1.41 0.88
CA LYS A 216 -15.52 -1.72 1.72
C LYS A 216 -14.23 -1.73 0.91
N ARG A 217 -14.23 -2.42 -0.25
CA ARG A 217 -13.07 -2.46 -1.17
C ARG A 217 -12.68 -1.06 -1.67
N LEU A 218 -13.66 -0.22 -1.96
CA LEU A 218 -13.42 1.17 -2.37
C LEU A 218 -12.78 1.99 -1.25
N ILE A 219 -13.29 1.92 -0.02
CA ILE A 219 -12.68 2.60 1.14
C ILE A 219 -11.24 2.10 1.33
N ARG A 220 -11.00 0.78 1.23
CA ARG A 220 -9.67 0.20 1.31
C ARG A 220 -8.72 0.74 0.22
N ALA A 221 -9.22 0.97 -0.99
CA ALA A 221 -8.45 1.56 -2.08
C ALA A 221 -8.07 3.03 -1.81
N LEU A 222 -8.89 3.77 -1.05
CA LEU A 222 -8.65 5.17 -0.64
C LEU A 222 -7.70 5.29 0.56
N LEU A 223 -7.60 4.26 1.41
CA LEU A 223 -6.68 4.27 2.55
C LEU A 223 -5.24 4.53 2.12
N GLY A 224 -4.47 5.22 2.96
CA GLY A 224 -3.09 5.61 2.66
C GLY A 224 -2.98 6.85 1.77
N MET A 225 -4.08 7.34 1.20
CA MET A 225 -4.11 8.63 0.52
C MET A 225 -4.31 9.76 1.53
N THR A 226 -3.84 10.95 1.17
CA THR A 226 -4.15 12.14 1.95
C THR A 226 -5.62 12.51 1.76
N PRO A 227 -6.22 13.29 2.66
CA PRO A 227 -7.63 13.65 2.53
C PRO A 227 -7.97 14.37 1.22
N GLU A 228 -7.10 15.26 0.75
CA GLU A 228 -7.23 15.92 -0.55
C GLU A 228 -7.05 14.93 -1.70
N GLY A 229 -6.10 13.99 -1.55
CA GLY A 229 -5.91 12.92 -2.53
C GLY A 229 -7.14 12.03 -2.68
N ILE A 230 -7.86 11.76 -1.58
CA ILE A 230 -9.15 11.05 -1.59
C ILE A 230 -10.20 11.86 -2.36
N ASP A 231 -10.35 13.15 -2.04
CA ASP A 231 -11.30 14.03 -2.71
C ASP A 231 -11.03 14.13 -4.23
N ASP A 232 -9.77 14.31 -4.62
CA ASP A 232 -9.33 14.40 -6.01
C ASP A 232 -9.55 13.08 -6.76
N ALA A 233 -9.24 11.94 -6.15
CA ALA A 233 -9.46 10.63 -6.79
C ALA A 233 -10.94 10.37 -7.05
N ILE A 234 -11.80 10.62 -6.06
CA ILE A 234 -13.25 10.48 -6.22
C ILE A 234 -13.75 11.43 -7.31
N GLN A 235 -13.26 12.67 -7.34
CA GLN A 235 -13.64 13.65 -8.35
C GLN A 235 -13.24 13.21 -9.76
N LEU A 236 -12.01 12.75 -9.95
CA LEU A 236 -11.49 12.29 -11.24
C LEU A 236 -12.28 11.09 -11.76
N VAL A 237 -12.58 10.12 -10.90
CA VAL A 237 -13.40 8.96 -11.24
C VAL A 237 -14.82 9.39 -11.61
N ALA A 238 -15.42 10.29 -10.84
CA ALA A 238 -16.75 10.82 -11.10
C ALA A 238 -16.82 11.55 -12.46
N ILE A 239 -15.79 12.30 -12.83
CA ILE A 239 -15.71 12.96 -14.15
C ILE A 239 -15.52 11.94 -15.27
N LYS A 240 -14.60 10.97 -15.07
CA LYS A 240 -14.24 9.96 -16.09
C LYS A 240 -15.40 9.03 -16.41
N ARG A 241 -16.14 8.56 -15.40
CA ARG A 241 -17.22 7.57 -15.56
C ARG A 241 -18.63 8.12 -15.49
N LYS A 242 -18.84 9.29 -14.87
CA LYS A 242 -20.17 9.84 -14.54
C LYS A 242 -21.03 8.95 -13.62
N ARG A 243 -20.44 7.90 -13.05
CA ARG A 243 -21.06 6.95 -12.10
C ARG A 243 -19.98 6.31 -11.23
N LEU A 244 -20.40 5.74 -10.10
CA LEU A 244 -19.57 4.90 -9.24
C LEU A 244 -20.06 3.46 -9.28
N GLU A 245 -19.19 2.55 -9.69
CA GLU A 245 -19.44 1.11 -9.84
C GLU A 245 -18.19 0.31 -9.43
N ALA A 246 -18.25 -1.03 -9.37
CA ALA A 246 -17.10 -1.85 -8.99
C ALA A 246 -15.82 -1.56 -9.81
N GLN A 247 -15.96 -1.20 -11.09
CA GLN A 247 -14.83 -0.83 -11.95
C GLN A 247 -14.18 0.52 -11.58
N SER A 248 -14.86 1.38 -10.83
CA SER A 248 -14.31 2.63 -10.29
C SER A 248 -13.19 2.39 -9.30
N ILE A 249 -13.17 1.23 -8.63
CA ILE A 249 -12.10 0.85 -7.68
C ILE A 249 -10.77 0.73 -8.42
N ASP A 250 -10.77 0.12 -9.62
CA ASP A 250 -9.56 -0.03 -10.44
C ASP A 250 -8.99 1.34 -10.86
N ASP A 251 -9.86 2.32 -11.15
CA ASP A 251 -9.43 3.69 -11.48
C ASP A 251 -8.84 4.41 -10.25
N ILE A 252 -9.43 4.25 -9.07
CA ILE A 252 -8.88 4.79 -7.81
C ILE A 252 -7.50 4.21 -7.54
N LEU A 253 -7.35 2.89 -7.72
CA LEU A 253 -6.05 2.23 -7.56
C LEU A 253 -5.02 2.72 -8.58
N GLU A 254 -5.43 3.02 -9.82
CA GLU A 254 -4.55 3.61 -10.82
C GLU A 254 -4.10 5.02 -10.41
N ILE A 255 -5.03 5.86 -9.93
CA ILE A 255 -4.71 7.21 -9.43
C ILE A 255 -3.77 7.13 -8.22
N LYS A 256 -4.04 6.23 -7.28
CA LYS A 256 -3.16 5.99 -6.12
C LYS A 256 -1.76 5.58 -6.57
N LYS A 257 -1.63 4.64 -7.52
CA LYS A 257 -0.33 4.25 -8.09
C LYS A 257 0.40 5.44 -8.72
N GLN A 258 -0.30 6.35 -9.38
CA GLN A 258 0.29 7.56 -9.97
C GLN A 258 0.74 8.57 -8.91
N GLN A 259 -0.05 8.78 -7.85
CA GLN A 259 0.33 9.66 -6.74
C GLN A 259 1.57 9.16 -6.00
N PHE A 260 1.66 7.85 -5.80
CA PHE A 260 2.78 7.19 -5.11
C PHE A 260 3.82 6.63 -6.10
N ALA A 261 3.82 7.09 -7.35
CA ALA A 261 4.80 6.68 -8.35
C ALA A 261 6.18 7.29 -8.03
N ALA A 262 6.93 6.65 -7.12
CA ALA A 262 8.35 6.95 -6.95
C ALA A 262 9.14 6.48 -8.18
N ARG A 263 10.19 7.22 -8.53
CA ARG A 263 11.06 6.92 -9.67
C ARG A 263 11.67 5.53 -9.49
N GLY A 264 11.34 4.59 -10.37
CA GLY A 264 11.95 3.26 -10.43
C GLY A 264 11.13 2.11 -9.84
N ILE A 265 9.98 2.40 -9.20
CA ILE A 265 9.10 1.37 -8.63
C ILE A 265 8.21 0.76 -9.71
N GLN A 266 8.18 -0.57 -9.74
CA GLN A 266 7.34 -1.31 -10.65
C GLN A 266 6.02 -1.70 -9.97
N TYR A 267 4.94 -1.58 -10.71
CA TYR A 267 3.61 -2.01 -10.29
C TYR A 267 3.16 -3.20 -11.11
N ALA A 268 2.54 -4.17 -10.46
CA ALA A 268 1.94 -5.27 -11.19
C ALA A 268 0.67 -4.81 -11.94
N LYS A 269 0.54 -5.31 -13.16
CA LYS A 269 -0.69 -5.22 -13.94
C LYS A 269 -1.76 -6.11 -13.31
N ALA A 270 -3.02 -5.68 -13.46
CA ALA A 270 -4.17 -6.51 -13.11
C ALA A 270 -4.11 -7.86 -13.87
N PRO A 271 -4.68 -8.93 -13.30
CA PRO A 271 -4.74 -10.22 -13.97
C PRO A 271 -5.64 -10.15 -15.22
N ASP A 272 -5.15 -10.67 -16.34
CA ASP A 272 -5.88 -10.71 -17.61
C ASP A 272 -7.02 -11.74 -17.62
N VAL A 273 -6.90 -12.78 -16.79
CA VAL A 273 -7.82 -13.91 -16.68
C VAL A 273 -7.98 -14.29 -15.20
N PRO A 274 -9.11 -14.88 -14.78
CA PRO A 274 -9.24 -15.42 -13.43
C PRO A 274 -8.29 -16.60 -13.21
N VAL A 275 -7.82 -16.77 -11.98
CA VAL A 275 -7.10 -17.97 -11.55
C VAL A 275 -8.09 -19.12 -11.35
N LYS A 276 -7.72 -20.32 -11.78
CA LYS A 276 -8.52 -21.54 -11.72
C LYS A 276 -7.71 -22.68 -11.10
N GLY A 277 -8.39 -23.68 -10.53
CA GLY A 277 -7.73 -24.80 -9.88
C GLY A 277 -6.95 -24.45 -8.60
N MET A 278 -7.33 -23.39 -7.88
CA MET A 278 -6.72 -23.02 -6.58
C MET A 278 -7.79 -22.70 -5.51
N PRO A 279 -8.75 -23.62 -5.24
CA PRO A 279 -9.89 -23.35 -4.37
C PRO A 279 -9.49 -23.04 -2.92
N VAL A 280 -8.45 -23.70 -2.39
CA VAL A 280 -7.99 -23.45 -1.01
C VAL A 280 -7.43 -22.04 -0.89
N LEU A 281 -6.62 -21.59 -1.86
CA LEU A 281 -6.10 -20.23 -1.89
C LEU A 281 -7.22 -19.18 -1.96
N GLN A 282 -8.27 -19.43 -2.75
CA GLN A 282 -9.44 -18.54 -2.86
C GLN A 282 -10.21 -18.46 -1.54
N SER A 283 -10.54 -19.61 -0.93
CA SER A 283 -11.25 -19.64 0.37
C SER A 283 -10.45 -18.96 1.49
N TRP A 284 -9.14 -19.16 1.49
CA TRP A 284 -8.22 -18.49 2.40
C TRP A 284 -8.16 -16.99 2.14
N ALA A 285 -8.08 -16.57 0.89
CA ALA A 285 -8.05 -15.15 0.51
C ALA A 285 -9.30 -14.39 0.98
N ILE A 286 -10.48 -15.01 0.91
CA ILE A 286 -11.73 -14.44 1.44
C ILE A 286 -11.61 -14.24 2.96
N THR A 287 -11.09 -15.23 3.68
CA THR A 287 -10.90 -15.14 5.14
C THR A 287 -9.90 -14.04 5.50
N GLN A 288 -8.78 -13.94 4.77
CA GLN A 288 -7.78 -12.91 5.01
C GLN A 288 -8.29 -11.51 4.66
N ALA A 289 -9.16 -11.36 3.66
CA ALA A 289 -9.74 -10.06 3.29
C ALA A 289 -10.47 -9.39 4.46
N ALA A 290 -11.15 -10.19 5.31
CA ALA A 290 -11.80 -9.70 6.53
C ALA A 290 -10.78 -9.15 7.56
N LEU A 291 -9.57 -9.71 7.59
CA LEU A 291 -8.48 -9.23 8.46
C LEU A 291 -7.81 -7.96 7.94
N LEU A 292 -8.10 -7.54 6.69
CA LEU A 292 -7.61 -6.26 6.15
C LEU A 292 -8.48 -5.08 6.58
N GLU A 293 -9.65 -5.34 7.15
CA GLU A 293 -10.55 -4.30 7.64
C GLU A 293 -10.02 -3.72 8.95
N PRO A 294 -9.92 -2.39 9.11
CA PRO A 294 -9.37 -1.78 10.33
C PRO A 294 -10.09 -2.17 11.62
N GLU A 295 -11.38 -2.50 11.54
CA GLU A 295 -12.15 -3.03 12.67
C GLU A 295 -11.53 -4.31 13.26
N ALA A 296 -10.91 -5.16 12.43
CA ALA A 296 -10.24 -6.37 12.88
C ALA A 296 -9.07 -6.03 13.82
N GLN A 297 -8.30 -4.99 13.51
CA GLN A 297 -7.20 -4.53 14.37
C GLN A 297 -7.73 -3.75 15.59
N GLU A 298 -8.61 -2.78 15.36
CA GLU A 298 -9.04 -1.81 16.38
C GLU A 298 -9.97 -2.41 17.44
N SER A 299 -10.94 -3.24 17.03
CA SER A 299 -11.97 -3.78 17.92
C SER A 299 -11.64 -5.17 18.45
N TRP A 300 -10.87 -5.96 17.68
CA TRP A 300 -10.65 -7.38 17.96
C TRP A 300 -9.18 -7.75 18.21
N ASN A 301 -8.24 -6.80 18.13
CA ASN A 301 -6.80 -7.04 18.26
C ASN A 301 -6.29 -8.16 17.33
N LEU A 302 -6.93 -8.36 16.17
CA LEU A 302 -6.49 -9.32 15.17
C LEU A 302 -5.36 -8.68 14.35
N PRO A 303 -4.16 -9.29 14.30
CA PRO A 303 -3.05 -8.69 13.59
C PRO A 303 -3.32 -8.69 12.07
N PHE A 304 -2.80 -7.66 11.40
CA PHE A 304 -2.77 -7.64 9.94
C PHE A 304 -1.97 -8.84 9.41
N PRO A 305 -2.46 -9.57 8.40
CA PRO A 305 -1.77 -10.74 7.89
C PRO A 305 -0.43 -10.35 7.24
N ARG A 306 0.64 -11.08 7.58
CA ARG A 306 2.00 -10.71 7.18
C ARG A 306 2.31 -11.07 5.73
N GLY A 307 1.91 -12.26 5.28
CA GLY A 307 2.23 -12.66 3.92
C GLY A 307 1.89 -14.10 3.55
N VAL A 308 2.06 -14.40 2.27
CA VAL A 308 1.91 -15.74 1.69
C VAL A 308 3.08 -16.09 0.80
N LEU A 309 3.53 -17.34 0.86
CA LEU A 309 4.50 -17.90 -0.06
C LEU A 309 3.85 -19.00 -0.91
N LEU A 310 3.83 -18.82 -2.23
CA LEU A 310 3.40 -19.84 -3.17
C LEU A 310 4.61 -20.58 -3.75
N VAL A 311 4.70 -21.88 -3.51
CA VAL A 311 5.80 -22.74 -3.97
C VAL A 311 5.26 -23.75 -4.96
N GLY A 312 5.92 -23.96 -6.09
CA GLY A 312 5.53 -25.02 -7.02
C GLY A 312 6.26 -24.94 -8.35
N TYR A 313 5.98 -25.87 -9.25
CA TYR A 313 6.65 -25.91 -10.55
C TYR A 313 6.36 -24.67 -11.41
N GLY A 314 7.28 -24.33 -12.32
CA GLY A 314 7.11 -23.19 -13.23
C GLY A 314 5.82 -23.31 -14.05
N GLY A 315 5.11 -22.19 -14.27
CA GLY A 315 3.93 -22.21 -15.14
C GLY A 315 2.61 -22.70 -14.52
N THR A 316 2.59 -23.07 -13.23
CA THR A 316 1.36 -23.50 -12.51
C THR A 316 0.45 -22.36 -12.06
N GLY A 317 0.78 -21.10 -12.38
CA GLY A 317 -0.09 -19.95 -12.13
C GLY A 317 0.13 -19.22 -10.80
N LYS A 318 1.25 -19.44 -10.10
CA LYS A 318 1.57 -18.77 -8.82
C LYS A 318 1.46 -17.24 -8.89
N THR A 319 2.16 -16.61 -9.85
CA THR A 319 2.11 -15.15 -10.08
C THR A 319 0.70 -14.68 -10.43
N LEU A 320 -0.06 -15.47 -11.18
CA LEU A 320 -1.46 -15.17 -11.51
C LEU A 320 -2.35 -15.23 -10.25
N GLY A 321 -2.16 -16.23 -9.39
CA GLY A 321 -2.87 -16.37 -8.12
C GLY A 321 -2.70 -15.16 -7.22
N ILE A 322 -1.48 -14.65 -7.07
CA ILE A 322 -1.21 -13.42 -6.29
C ILE A 322 -1.89 -12.20 -6.91
N LYS A 323 -1.85 -12.05 -8.24
CA LYS A 323 -2.54 -10.95 -8.94
C LYS A 323 -4.06 -11.02 -8.78
N CYS A 324 -4.64 -12.22 -8.81
CA CYS A 324 -6.07 -12.43 -8.57
C CYS A 324 -6.46 -12.10 -7.14
N LEU A 325 -5.68 -12.56 -6.16
CA LEU A 325 -5.86 -12.24 -4.74
C LEU A 325 -5.81 -10.73 -4.50
N ALA A 326 -4.85 -10.03 -5.08
CA ALA A 326 -4.75 -8.57 -4.99
C ALA A 326 -5.96 -7.85 -5.59
N LYS A 327 -6.45 -8.32 -6.74
CA LYS A 327 -7.64 -7.77 -7.40
C LYS A 327 -8.87 -7.97 -6.53
N GLU A 328 -9.04 -9.15 -5.94
CA GLU A 328 -10.13 -9.46 -5.01
C GLU A 328 -10.07 -8.56 -3.79
N TRP A 329 -8.88 -8.37 -3.21
CA TRP A 329 -8.68 -7.47 -2.06
C TRP A 329 -8.72 -5.98 -2.40
N GLY A 330 -8.72 -5.60 -3.68
CA GLY A 330 -8.68 -4.20 -4.10
C GLY A 330 -7.41 -3.48 -3.63
N LEU A 331 -6.27 -4.18 -3.60
CA LEU A 331 -4.99 -3.61 -3.16
C LEU A 331 -4.01 -3.42 -4.32
N PRO A 332 -3.19 -2.34 -4.30
CA PRO A 332 -2.11 -2.17 -5.26
C PRO A 332 -0.98 -3.18 -5.00
N ILE A 333 -0.36 -3.68 -6.06
CA ILE A 333 0.80 -4.58 -5.99
C ILE A 333 2.05 -3.83 -6.43
N LEU A 334 3.00 -3.67 -5.50
CA LEU A 334 4.36 -3.22 -5.78
C LEU A 334 5.24 -4.45 -6.05
N ILE A 335 6.05 -4.41 -7.10
CA ILE A 335 6.97 -5.50 -7.43
C ILE A 335 8.35 -5.14 -6.90
N LEU A 336 8.89 -5.99 -6.04
CA LEU A 336 10.31 -5.99 -5.73
C LEU A 336 11.05 -6.74 -6.84
N ASP A 337 11.71 -5.98 -7.71
CA ASP A 337 12.48 -6.53 -8.81
C ASP A 337 13.78 -7.19 -8.29
N THR A 338 13.72 -8.51 -8.09
CA THR A 338 14.85 -9.31 -7.60
C THR A 338 16.03 -9.29 -8.56
N SER A 339 15.81 -9.09 -9.87
CA SER A 339 16.86 -9.01 -10.89
C SER A 339 17.72 -7.75 -10.76
N LYS A 340 17.12 -6.64 -10.32
CA LYS A 340 17.85 -5.40 -10.03
C LYS A 340 18.69 -5.49 -8.76
N LEU A 341 18.32 -6.36 -7.82
CA LEU A 341 19.08 -6.53 -6.57
C LEU A 341 20.42 -7.24 -6.81
N VAL A 342 20.54 -8.03 -7.88
CA VAL A 342 21.74 -8.84 -8.19
C VAL A 342 22.73 -8.08 -9.11
N GLN A 343 22.45 -6.83 -9.49
CA GLN A 343 23.35 -6.04 -10.33
C GLN A 343 24.56 -5.50 -9.53
N LYS A 344 25.75 -5.47 -10.17
CA LYS A 344 27.07 -5.18 -9.57
C LYS A 344 27.26 -3.75 -9.02
N GLU A 345 26.32 -2.84 -9.21
CA GLU A 345 26.41 -1.49 -8.65
C GLU A 345 25.98 -1.52 -7.17
N LEU A 346 26.95 -1.82 -6.30
CA LEU A 346 26.82 -2.07 -4.86
C LEU A 346 25.98 -1.07 -4.04
N GLY A 347 25.70 0.13 -4.56
CA GLY A 347 24.84 1.13 -3.92
C GLY A 347 23.43 1.26 -4.51
N ALA A 348 23.25 0.99 -5.81
CA ALA A 348 21.95 1.16 -6.49
C ALA A 348 20.95 0.06 -6.07
N SER A 349 21.44 -1.17 -5.84
CA SER A 349 20.63 -2.32 -5.44
C SER A 349 20.04 -2.18 -4.04
N GLU A 350 20.82 -1.72 -3.06
CA GLU A 350 20.35 -1.52 -1.68
C GLU A 350 19.37 -0.35 -1.59
N GLU A 351 19.68 0.75 -2.27
CA GLU A 351 18.79 1.91 -2.34
C GLU A 351 17.46 1.53 -3.01
N ASN A 352 17.47 0.73 -4.08
CA ASN A 352 16.26 0.25 -4.73
C ASN A 352 15.39 -0.62 -3.79
N LEU A 353 16.00 -1.51 -2.99
CA LEU A 353 15.28 -2.30 -1.99
C LEU A 353 14.63 -1.39 -0.94
N ARG A 354 15.40 -0.46 -0.37
CA ARG A 354 14.92 0.48 0.65
C ARG A 354 13.80 1.37 0.12
N GLN A 355 13.95 1.91 -1.10
CA GLN A 355 12.94 2.72 -1.76
C GLN A 355 11.65 1.94 -2.04
N THR A 356 11.76 0.69 -2.49
CA THR A 356 10.59 -0.15 -2.77
C THR A 356 9.82 -0.46 -1.48
N ILE A 357 10.53 -0.81 -0.40
CA ILE A 357 9.93 -1.04 0.92
C ILE A 357 9.27 0.24 1.44
N ALA A 358 9.98 1.37 1.43
CA ALA A 358 9.45 2.64 1.91
C ALA A 358 8.19 3.07 1.14
N ALA A 359 8.14 2.82 -0.17
CA ALA A 359 6.96 3.09 -0.96
C ALA A 359 5.82 2.10 -0.71
N ALA A 360 6.11 0.83 -0.45
CA ALA A 360 5.09 -0.14 -0.05
C ALA A 360 4.40 0.30 1.25
N GLU A 361 5.20 0.76 2.23
CA GLU A 361 4.71 1.31 3.49
C GLU A 361 3.94 2.61 3.30
N ALA A 362 4.44 3.54 2.47
CA ALA A 362 3.76 4.79 2.17
C ALA A 362 2.41 4.58 1.47
N MET A 363 2.27 3.49 0.71
CA MET A 363 1.06 3.15 -0.04
C MET A 363 0.13 2.18 0.70
N ALA A 364 0.50 1.79 1.93
CA ALA A 364 -0.30 0.89 2.74
C ALA A 364 -1.77 1.38 2.84
N PRO A 365 -2.78 0.49 2.71
CA PRO A 365 -2.66 -0.95 2.54
C PRO A 365 -2.20 -1.33 1.12
N SER A 366 -1.23 -2.23 1.02
CA SER A 366 -0.61 -2.63 -0.25
C SER A 366 -0.05 -4.06 -0.20
N ILE A 367 0.25 -4.62 -1.37
CA ILE A 367 0.94 -5.90 -1.50
C ILE A 367 2.36 -5.65 -2.00
N LEU A 368 3.36 -6.09 -1.24
CA LEU A 368 4.75 -6.19 -1.70
C LEU A 368 4.96 -7.57 -2.32
N PHE A 369 5.08 -7.62 -3.65
CA PHE A 369 5.23 -8.84 -4.41
C PHE A 369 6.69 -9.15 -4.75
N ILE A 370 7.15 -10.34 -4.38
CA ILE A 370 8.49 -10.86 -4.63
C ILE A 370 8.37 -12.09 -5.52
N ASP A 371 8.60 -11.93 -6.82
CA ASP A 371 8.55 -13.05 -7.76
C ASP A 371 9.88 -13.81 -7.73
N GLU A 372 9.80 -15.14 -7.78
CA GLU A 372 10.96 -16.05 -7.78
C GLU A 372 11.93 -15.74 -6.64
N MET A 373 11.38 -15.63 -5.43
CA MET A 373 12.11 -15.31 -4.22
C MET A 373 13.28 -16.27 -3.98
N ASP A 374 13.19 -17.52 -4.44
CA ASP A 374 14.26 -18.52 -4.41
C ASP A 374 15.53 -18.07 -5.15
N LYS A 375 15.42 -17.27 -6.22
CA LYS A 375 16.58 -16.70 -6.94
C LYS A 375 17.42 -15.76 -6.06
N MET A 376 16.80 -15.14 -5.06
CA MET A 376 17.53 -14.30 -4.10
C MET A 376 18.46 -15.12 -3.19
N PHE A 377 18.18 -16.41 -3.00
CA PHE A 377 18.95 -17.32 -2.12
C PHE A 377 20.02 -18.07 -2.90
N ASP A 378 19.71 -18.49 -4.13
CA ASP A 378 20.66 -19.19 -5.01
C ASP A 378 21.85 -18.30 -5.39
N GLY A 379 21.66 -16.97 -5.51
CA GLY A 379 22.76 -16.01 -5.73
C GLY A 379 23.70 -15.81 -4.53
N GLY A 380 23.38 -16.35 -3.36
CA GLY A 380 24.14 -16.15 -2.11
C GLY A 380 25.10 -17.28 -1.73
N THR A 381 25.11 -18.39 -2.47
CA THR A 381 25.88 -19.61 -2.13
C THR A 381 27.09 -19.87 -3.03
N GLY A 382 27.28 -19.13 -4.14
CA GLY A 382 28.28 -19.50 -5.16
C GLY A 382 29.26 -18.44 -5.66
N SER A 383 29.16 -17.16 -5.30
CA SER A 383 30.09 -16.13 -5.80
C SER A 383 30.78 -15.36 -4.67
N GLU A 384 32.07 -15.63 -4.47
CA GLU A 384 32.98 -14.77 -3.69
C GLU A 384 33.08 -13.34 -4.28
N SER A 385 32.49 -13.07 -5.45
CA SER A 385 32.61 -11.79 -6.15
C SER A 385 31.68 -10.67 -5.66
N ASP A 386 30.72 -10.93 -4.76
CA ASP A 386 29.67 -9.96 -4.37
C ASP A 386 29.87 -9.32 -2.98
N GLY A 387 30.97 -9.65 -2.28
CA GLY A 387 31.37 -8.98 -1.03
C GLY A 387 30.33 -9.06 0.11
N GLY A 388 29.37 -9.99 0.07
CA GLY A 388 28.33 -10.14 1.08
C GLY A 388 27.19 -9.11 1.02
N THR A 389 27.10 -8.30 -0.03
CA THR A 389 26.06 -7.27 -0.17
C THR A 389 24.65 -7.86 -0.29
N THR A 390 24.47 -8.90 -1.10
CA THR A 390 23.19 -9.63 -1.23
C THR A 390 22.72 -10.22 0.09
N LYS A 391 23.64 -10.74 0.93
CA LYS A 391 23.31 -11.23 2.28
C LYS A 391 22.86 -10.10 3.22
N ARG A 392 23.49 -8.92 3.14
CA ARG A 392 23.10 -7.75 3.96
C ARG A 392 21.74 -7.18 3.56
N MET A 393 21.50 -7.00 2.26
CA MET A 393 20.20 -6.55 1.75
C MET A 393 19.09 -7.52 2.14
N PHE A 394 19.34 -8.82 2.02
CA PHE A 394 18.39 -9.83 2.43
C PHE A 394 18.17 -9.85 3.95
N GLY A 395 19.23 -9.66 4.75
CA GLY A 395 19.11 -9.48 6.19
C GLY A 395 18.24 -8.28 6.55
N TYR A 396 18.39 -7.16 5.85
CA TYR A 396 17.53 -5.99 6.01
C TYR A 396 16.07 -6.29 5.67
N PHE A 397 15.80 -6.94 4.53
CA PHE A 397 14.44 -7.35 4.18
C PHE A 397 13.81 -8.26 5.23
N LEU A 398 14.55 -9.27 5.72
CA LEU A 398 14.04 -10.17 6.74
C LEU A 398 13.79 -9.49 8.07
N GLN A 399 14.65 -8.56 8.47
CA GLN A 399 14.42 -7.77 9.68
C GLN A 399 13.17 -6.90 9.51
N TRP A 400 13.06 -6.20 8.39
CA TRP A 400 11.87 -5.40 8.08
C TRP A 400 10.59 -6.26 8.08
N PHE A 401 10.59 -7.41 7.40
CA PHE A 401 9.46 -8.35 7.35
C PHE A 401 9.04 -8.86 8.74
N GLN A 402 9.94 -8.83 9.72
CA GLN A 402 9.64 -9.18 11.11
C GLN A 402 9.05 -8.03 11.91
N GLU A 403 9.54 -6.82 11.70
CA GLU A 403 9.35 -5.70 12.61
C GLU A 403 8.30 -4.70 12.12
N HIS A 404 7.96 -4.68 10.82
CA HIS A 404 7.03 -3.69 10.30
C HIS A 404 5.62 -3.85 10.91
N THR A 405 5.01 -2.71 11.20
CA THR A 405 3.62 -2.59 11.69
C THR A 405 2.68 -2.01 10.64
N SER A 406 3.22 -1.66 9.48
CA SER A 406 2.46 -1.15 8.34
C SER A 406 1.54 -2.22 7.76
N ALA A 407 0.42 -1.81 7.16
CA ALA A 407 -0.54 -2.69 6.47
C ALA A 407 -0.01 -3.15 5.10
N VAL A 408 1.23 -3.66 5.07
CA VAL A 408 1.89 -4.20 3.89
C VAL A 408 1.84 -5.71 3.97
N PHE A 409 1.20 -6.33 2.98
CA PHE A 409 1.13 -7.78 2.86
C PHE A 409 2.24 -8.28 1.91
N VAL A 410 3.11 -9.18 2.38
CA VAL A 410 4.19 -9.74 1.54
C VAL A 410 3.69 -10.98 0.79
N ALA A 411 3.60 -10.88 -0.52
CA ALA A 411 3.30 -12.03 -1.38
C ALA A 411 4.58 -12.49 -2.08
N ALA A 412 4.90 -13.77 -2.03
CA ALA A 412 6.10 -14.31 -2.65
C ALA A 412 5.79 -15.56 -3.49
N THR A 413 6.54 -15.76 -4.58
CA THR A 413 6.56 -17.04 -5.30
C THR A 413 7.94 -17.69 -5.21
N ALA A 414 7.98 -19.01 -5.32
CA ALA A 414 9.22 -19.76 -5.48
C ALA A 414 9.01 -21.02 -6.31
N ASN A 415 10.06 -21.45 -7.00
CA ASN A 415 10.07 -22.73 -7.70
C ASN A 415 10.84 -23.79 -6.91
N ARG A 416 11.87 -23.40 -6.16
CA ARG A 416 12.74 -24.30 -5.39
C ARG A 416 12.63 -24.02 -3.89
N PRO A 417 11.91 -24.83 -3.11
CA PRO A 417 11.79 -24.60 -1.68
C PRO A 417 13.07 -24.93 -0.88
N GLY A 418 13.96 -25.76 -1.44
CA GLY A 418 15.15 -26.26 -0.74
C GLY A 418 16.15 -25.17 -0.32
N CYS A 419 16.05 -23.97 -0.89
CA CYS A 419 16.90 -22.83 -0.52
C CYS A 419 16.40 -22.07 0.72
N PHE A 420 15.15 -22.29 1.16
CA PHE A 420 14.59 -21.59 2.31
C PHE A 420 14.84 -22.36 3.61
N LYS A 421 15.29 -21.63 4.63
CA LYS A 421 15.38 -22.17 5.98
C LYS A 421 13.99 -22.25 6.64
N PRO A 422 13.73 -23.23 7.52
CA PRO A 422 12.43 -23.35 8.21
C PRO A 422 12.01 -22.09 8.98
N GLU A 423 12.96 -21.33 9.52
CA GLU A 423 12.66 -20.09 10.26
C GLU A 423 12.07 -19.01 9.36
N LEU A 424 12.39 -19.01 8.05
CA LEU A 424 11.80 -18.09 7.10
C LEU A 424 10.35 -18.48 6.77
N LEU A 425 10.12 -19.77 6.52
CA LEU A 425 8.79 -20.29 6.16
C LEU A 425 7.76 -19.96 7.24
N ARG A 426 8.15 -20.06 8.52
CA ARG A 426 7.31 -19.71 9.68
C ARG A 426 6.96 -18.22 9.82
N ARG A 427 7.59 -17.34 9.03
CA ARG A 427 7.29 -15.89 9.05
C ARG A 427 6.11 -15.51 8.15
N PHE A 428 5.84 -16.33 7.14
CA PHE A 428 4.64 -16.18 6.34
C PHE A 428 3.43 -16.64 7.15
N SER A 429 2.30 -15.96 6.95
CA SER A 429 1.03 -16.40 7.53
C SER A 429 0.67 -17.78 7.00
N GLU A 430 0.92 -18.00 5.70
CA GLU A 430 0.76 -19.30 5.07
C GLU A 430 1.80 -19.58 4.00
N VAL A 431 2.12 -20.87 3.86
CA VAL A 431 2.95 -21.40 2.77
C VAL A 431 2.13 -22.43 2.00
N TYR A 432 1.94 -22.18 0.71
CA TYR A 432 1.12 -23.01 -0.15
C TYR A 432 1.96 -23.70 -1.21
N HIS A 433 1.77 -25.02 -1.35
CA HIS A 433 2.24 -25.80 -2.47
C HIS A 433 1.22 -25.76 -3.61
N VAL A 434 1.68 -25.36 -4.80
CA VAL A 434 0.92 -25.29 -6.04
C VAL A 434 1.34 -26.45 -6.94
N PRO A 435 0.62 -27.59 -6.91
CA PRO A 435 0.94 -28.75 -7.72
C PRO A 435 0.63 -28.50 -9.20
N LEU A 436 0.93 -29.49 -10.04
CA LEU A 436 0.39 -29.52 -11.40
C LEU A 436 -1.16 -29.56 -11.35
N PRO A 437 -1.85 -28.94 -12.32
CA PRO A 437 -3.30 -28.92 -12.32
C PRO A 437 -3.87 -30.33 -12.52
N ASN A 438 -4.77 -30.72 -11.60
CA ASN A 438 -5.57 -31.94 -11.73
C ASN A 438 -6.58 -31.82 -12.88
N LEU A 439 -7.31 -32.91 -13.18
CA LEU A 439 -8.27 -32.94 -14.28
C LEU A 439 -9.30 -31.81 -14.22
N ALA A 440 -9.89 -31.56 -13.03
CA ALA A 440 -10.87 -30.50 -12.83
C ALA A 440 -10.28 -29.12 -13.12
N ALA A 441 -9.09 -28.83 -12.57
CA ALA A 441 -8.36 -27.60 -12.83
C ALA A 441 -8.05 -27.42 -14.33
N ARG A 442 -7.63 -28.47 -15.03
CA ARG A 442 -7.35 -28.41 -16.48
C ARG A 442 -8.60 -28.06 -17.28
N ARG A 443 -9.78 -28.60 -16.93
CA ARG A 443 -11.06 -28.22 -17.58
C ARG A 443 -11.33 -26.72 -17.44
N GLU A 444 -11.20 -26.19 -16.22
CA GLU A 444 -11.39 -24.77 -15.95
C GLU A 444 -10.37 -23.89 -16.68
N ILE A 445 -9.11 -24.31 -16.74
CA ILE A 445 -8.06 -23.58 -17.45
C ILE A 445 -8.39 -23.54 -18.95
N PHE A 446 -8.74 -24.68 -19.57
CA PHE A 446 -9.14 -24.71 -20.99
C PHE A 446 -10.32 -23.78 -21.26
N GLN A 447 -11.36 -23.82 -20.43
CA GLN A 447 -12.52 -22.93 -20.55
C GLN A 447 -12.09 -21.46 -20.59
N VAL A 448 -11.31 -21.02 -19.59
CA VAL A 448 -10.86 -19.62 -19.47
C VAL A 448 -9.98 -19.21 -20.65
N GLN A 449 -9.06 -20.07 -21.10
CA GLN A 449 -8.20 -19.76 -22.25
C GLN A 449 -8.98 -19.72 -23.57
N MET A 450 -9.91 -20.64 -23.77
CA MET A 450 -10.78 -20.64 -24.97
C MET A 450 -11.69 -19.42 -25.01
N GLN A 451 -12.22 -18.98 -23.86
CA GLN A 451 -12.98 -17.72 -23.75
C GLN A 451 -12.11 -16.51 -24.09
N ARG A 452 -10.88 -16.45 -23.56
CA ARG A 452 -9.91 -15.37 -23.83
C ARG A 452 -9.68 -15.17 -25.33
N TYR A 453 -9.56 -16.27 -26.08
CA TYR A 453 -9.34 -16.25 -27.53
C TYR A 453 -10.62 -16.33 -28.36
N LYS A 454 -11.79 -16.12 -27.74
CA LYS A 454 -13.11 -16.11 -28.38
C LYS A 454 -13.46 -17.40 -29.12
N LEU A 455 -12.88 -18.52 -28.69
CA LEU A 455 -13.26 -19.87 -29.14
C LEU A 455 -14.49 -20.38 -28.39
N LEU A 456 -14.73 -19.82 -27.19
CA LEU A 456 -15.96 -19.99 -26.43
C LEU A 456 -16.59 -18.63 -26.13
N SER A 457 -17.91 -18.63 -25.95
CA SER A 457 -18.64 -17.46 -25.47
C SER A 457 -18.12 -17.02 -24.08
N PRO A 458 -18.03 -15.72 -23.78
CA PRO A 458 -17.56 -15.22 -22.48
C PRO A 458 -18.31 -15.82 -21.27
N ASN A 459 -19.56 -16.22 -21.46
CA ASN A 459 -20.42 -16.81 -20.42
C ASN A 459 -20.64 -18.32 -20.62
N ALA A 460 -19.79 -18.98 -21.41
CA ALA A 460 -19.88 -20.42 -21.60
C ALA A 460 -19.60 -21.14 -20.28
N ASP A 461 -20.52 -21.98 -19.83
CA ASP A 461 -20.42 -22.73 -18.59
C ASP A 461 -19.88 -24.15 -18.84
N LEU A 462 -19.08 -24.67 -17.90
CA LEU A 462 -18.67 -26.06 -17.87
C LEU A 462 -19.84 -27.00 -17.59
N GLU A 463 -20.99 -26.54 -17.10
CA GLU A 463 -22.19 -27.39 -16.99
C GLU A 463 -22.88 -27.64 -18.33
N ASN A 464 -22.56 -26.86 -19.37
CA ASN A 464 -23.15 -27.03 -20.68
C ASN A 464 -22.60 -28.30 -21.36
N PRO A 465 -23.45 -29.27 -21.76
CA PRO A 465 -23.00 -30.54 -22.37
C PRO A 465 -22.12 -30.36 -23.62
N ALA A 466 -22.37 -29.33 -24.43
CA ALA A 466 -21.57 -29.05 -25.62
C ALA A 466 -20.17 -28.54 -25.26
N VAL A 467 -20.05 -27.74 -24.21
CA VAL A 467 -18.76 -27.24 -23.69
C VAL A 467 -17.99 -28.38 -23.03
N GLN A 468 -18.67 -29.25 -22.28
CA GLN A 468 -18.05 -30.46 -21.69
C GLN A 468 -17.53 -31.40 -22.76
N ALA A 469 -18.33 -31.71 -23.78
CA ALA A 469 -17.93 -32.60 -24.87
C ALA A 469 -16.67 -32.11 -25.60
N LEU A 470 -16.47 -30.79 -25.65
CA LEU A 470 -15.29 -30.15 -26.23
C LEU A 470 -14.06 -30.22 -25.30
N ILE A 471 -14.23 -29.85 -24.03
CA ILE A 471 -13.12 -29.64 -23.08
C ILE A 471 -12.65 -30.95 -22.44
N GLU A 472 -13.56 -31.88 -22.17
CA GLU A 472 -13.25 -33.12 -21.44
C GLU A 472 -12.15 -33.96 -22.11
N PRO A 473 -12.19 -34.21 -23.43
CA PRO A 473 -11.13 -34.95 -24.10
C PRO A 473 -9.78 -34.24 -23.99
N LEU A 474 -9.75 -32.92 -24.16
CA LEU A 474 -8.52 -32.14 -24.10
C LEU A 474 -7.91 -32.17 -22.70
N ALA A 475 -8.72 -32.04 -21.65
CA ALA A 475 -8.28 -32.07 -20.26
C ALA A 475 -7.72 -33.46 -19.87
N ARG A 476 -8.26 -34.55 -20.42
CA ARG A 476 -7.72 -35.91 -20.23
C ARG A 476 -6.40 -36.15 -20.95
N HIS A 477 -6.23 -35.61 -22.16
CA HIS A 477 -5.01 -35.77 -22.97
C HIS A 477 -3.86 -34.85 -22.55
N THR A 478 -4.11 -33.92 -21.62
CA THR A 478 -3.11 -32.97 -21.12
C THR A 478 -2.70 -33.28 -19.68
N ASP A 479 -2.60 -34.56 -19.33
CA ASP A 479 -2.06 -34.92 -18.02
C ASP A 479 -0.63 -34.40 -17.84
N ARG A 480 -0.34 -33.91 -16.63
CA ARG A 480 0.92 -33.24 -16.24
C ARG A 480 1.25 -31.92 -16.97
N TYR A 481 0.37 -31.38 -17.81
CA TYR A 481 0.56 -30.05 -18.38
C TYR A 481 0.36 -28.96 -17.33
N THR A 482 1.16 -27.90 -17.43
CA THR A 482 0.99 -26.69 -16.63
C THR A 482 -0.07 -25.76 -17.23
N GLY A 483 -0.57 -24.82 -16.43
CA GLY A 483 -1.53 -23.82 -16.91
C GLY A 483 -0.96 -22.96 -18.06
N SER A 484 0.34 -22.64 -18.01
CA SER A 484 1.01 -21.93 -19.12
C SER A 484 1.10 -22.75 -20.40
N GLU A 485 1.33 -24.07 -20.31
CA GLU A 485 1.40 -24.91 -21.51
C GLU A 485 0.03 -25.09 -22.15
N ILE A 486 -1.03 -25.23 -21.35
CA ILE A 486 -2.42 -25.23 -21.85
C ILE A 486 -2.74 -23.90 -22.55
N HIS A 487 -2.36 -22.77 -21.94
CA HIS A 487 -2.47 -21.45 -22.59
C HIS A 487 -1.75 -21.41 -23.93
N ASP A 488 -0.49 -21.87 -23.99
CA ASP A 488 0.31 -21.85 -25.22
C ASP A 488 -0.32 -22.68 -26.34
N ILE A 489 -0.92 -23.82 -26.02
CA ILE A 489 -1.63 -24.68 -26.97
C ILE A 489 -2.81 -23.92 -27.58
N VAL A 490 -3.69 -23.38 -26.74
CA VAL A 490 -4.88 -22.65 -27.21
C VAL A 490 -4.48 -21.40 -28.00
N PHE A 491 -3.47 -20.67 -27.52
CA PHE A 491 -2.92 -19.51 -28.22
C PHE A 491 -2.36 -19.88 -29.60
N ALA A 492 -1.56 -20.95 -29.71
CA ALA A 492 -0.97 -21.38 -30.97
C ALA A 492 -2.05 -21.75 -32.00
N CYS A 493 -3.09 -22.49 -31.59
CA CYS A 493 -4.23 -22.80 -32.45
C CYS A 493 -4.98 -21.54 -32.90
N ALA A 494 -5.29 -20.63 -31.98
CA ALA A 494 -5.98 -19.38 -32.30
C ALA A 494 -5.16 -18.50 -33.25
N ALA A 495 -3.85 -18.40 -33.02
CA ALA A 495 -2.93 -17.66 -33.88
C ALA A 495 -2.83 -18.28 -35.27
N GLN A 496 -2.76 -19.62 -35.36
CA GLN A 496 -2.73 -20.34 -36.63
C GLN A 496 -4.04 -20.15 -37.42
N ALA A 497 -5.20 -20.27 -36.76
CA ALA A 497 -6.50 -20.04 -37.38
C ALA A 497 -6.62 -18.61 -37.91
N TYR A 498 -6.17 -17.62 -37.14
CA TYR A 498 -6.10 -16.22 -37.57
C TYR A 498 -5.17 -16.04 -38.79
N ALA A 499 -3.96 -16.62 -38.75
CA ALA A 499 -3.01 -16.54 -39.86
C ALA A 499 -3.56 -17.17 -41.16
N GLN A 500 -4.39 -18.21 -41.03
CA GLN A 500 -5.09 -18.85 -42.15
C GLN A 500 -6.36 -18.10 -42.58
N ARG A 501 -6.58 -16.87 -42.09
CA ARG A 501 -7.76 -16.02 -42.34
C ARG A 501 -9.08 -16.65 -41.91
N ARG A 502 -9.05 -17.50 -40.88
CA ARG A 502 -10.20 -18.17 -40.26
C ARG A 502 -10.28 -17.84 -38.77
N PRO A 503 -10.43 -16.56 -38.38
CA PRO A 503 -10.42 -16.17 -36.98
C PRO A 503 -11.54 -16.85 -36.19
N GLY A 504 -11.23 -17.38 -35.00
CA GLY A 504 -12.18 -18.05 -34.13
C GLY A 504 -12.61 -19.46 -34.57
N GLN A 505 -12.17 -19.92 -35.74
CA GLN A 505 -12.47 -21.27 -36.24
C GLN A 505 -11.30 -22.21 -35.92
N VAL A 506 -11.28 -22.70 -34.68
CA VAL A 506 -10.34 -23.73 -34.22
C VAL A 506 -11.12 -25.02 -34.02
N THR A 507 -10.64 -26.11 -34.61
CA THR A 507 -11.24 -27.44 -34.46
C THR A 507 -10.63 -28.20 -33.28
N ILE A 508 -11.30 -29.28 -32.85
CA ILE A 508 -10.79 -30.18 -31.80
C ILE A 508 -9.50 -30.85 -32.29
N GLU A 509 -9.47 -31.22 -33.56
CA GLU A 509 -8.33 -31.83 -34.23
C GLU A 509 -7.11 -30.91 -34.22
N ASP A 510 -7.30 -29.60 -34.44
CA ASP A 510 -6.20 -28.62 -34.35
C ASP A 510 -5.56 -28.60 -32.95
N LEU A 511 -6.38 -28.69 -31.90
CA LEU A 511 -5.91 -28.68 -30.50
C LEU A 511 -5.20 -29.99 -30.14
N HIS A 512 -5.75 -31.15 -30.53
CA HIS A 512 -5.08 -32.43 -30.34
C HIS A 512 -3.74 -32.50 -31.07
N ALA A 513 -3.68 -32.03 -32.31
CA ALA A 513 -2.44 -31.99 -33.08
C ALA A 513 -1.36 -31.12 -32.40
N GLN A 514 -1.74 -30.01 -31.76
CA GLN A 514 -0.78 -29.20 -30.98
C GLN A 514 -0.34 -29.88 -29.68
N ILE A 515 -1.24 -30.58 -28.98
CA ILE A 515 -0.92 -31.37 -27.79
C ILE A 515 0.14 -32.42 -28.13
N GLU A 516 -0.07 -33.20 -29.20
CA GLU A 516 0.88 -34.24 -29.65
C GLU A 516 2.24 -33.67 -30.05
N ARG A 517 2.25 -32.48 -30.66
CA ARG A 517 3.49 -31.82 -31.09
C ARG A 517 4.35 -31.32 -29.93
N LYS A 518 3.74 -30.92 -28.81
CA LYS A 518 4.43 -30.29 -27.69
C LYS A 518 4.11 -31.05 -26.39
N PRO A 519 4.85 -32.14 -26.08
CA PRO A 519 4.68 -32.87 -24.83
C PRO A 519 4.99 -31.97 -23.62
N PRO A 520 4.48 -32.31 -22.41
CA PRO A 520 4.64 -31.47 -21.24
C PRO A 520 6.08 -31.47 -20.73
N ARG A 521 6.60 -30.29 -20.36
CA ARG A 521 7.97 -30.11 -19.86
C ARG A 521 8.22 -30.83 -18.54
N SER A 522 7.17 -30.99 -17.74
CA SER A 522 7.21 -31.72 -16.46
C SER A 522 7.68 -33.17 -16.58
N LEU A 523 7.65 -33.78 -17.78
CA LEU A 523 8.23 -35.11 -18.01
C LEU A 523 9.76 -35.11 -17.91
N GLY A 524 10.42 -34.03 -18.35
CA GLY A 524 11.88 -33.89 -18.23
C GLY A 524 12.33 -33.61 -16.80
N ASP A 525 11.46 -32.99 -15.99
CA ASP A 525 11.76 -32.51 -14.64
C ASP A 525 11.08 -33.36 -13.54
N ALA A 526 10.85 -34.65 -13.82
CA ALA A 526 10.11 -35.54 -12.93
C ALA A 526 10.73 -35.66 -11.52
N GLU A 527 12.07 -35.61 -11.41
CA GLU A 527 12.77 -35.62 -10.13
C GLU A 527 12.54 -34.33 -9.32
N GLU A 528 12.54 -33.16 -9.98
CA GLU A 528 12.29 -31.87 -9.34
C GLU A 528 10.84 -31.81 -8.82
N LEU A 529 9.89 -32.29 -9.62
CA LEU A 529 8.48 -32.38 -9.22
C LEU A 529 8.30 -33.33 -8.02
N ALA A 530 8.92 -34.50 -8.05
CA ALA A 530 8.89 -35.43 -6.92
C ALA A 530 9.53 -34.84 -5.66
N ALA A 531 10.58 -34.02 -5.80
CA ALA A 531 11.19 -33.31 -4.70
C ALA A 531 10.25 -32.24 -4.10
N LEU A 532 9.52 -31.50 -4.94
CA LEU A 532 8.49 -30.53 -4.50
C LEU A 532 7.38 -31.21 -3.71
N ASP A 533 6.84 -32.32 -4.24
CA ASP A 533 5.77 -33.07 -3.57
C ASP A 533 6.22 -33.63 -2.22
N ARG A 534 7.45 -34.17 -2.15
CA ARG A 534 8.03 -34.65 -0.87
C ARG A 534 8.20 -33.51 0.12
N TRP A 535 8.69 -32.36 -0.32
CA TRP A 535 8.85 -31.18 0.52
C TRP A 535 7.51 -30.71 1.11
N ALA A 536 6.46 -30.65 0.29
CA ALA A 536 5.12 -30.27 0.73
C ALA A 536 4.55 -31.27 1.76
N ARG A 537 4.67 -32.58 1.48
CA ARG A 537 4.16 -33.65 2.37
C ARG A 537 4.82 -33.72 3.74
N ASN A 538 6.04 -33.17 3.88
CA ASN A 538 6.74 -33.09 5.16
C ASN A 538 6.17 -32.00 6.11
N GLY A 539 4.97 -31.46 5.82
CA GLY A 539 4.27 -30.50 6.66
C GLY A 539 4.79 -29.07 6.54
N GLN A 540 5.53 -28.76 5.47
CA GLN A 540 6.12 -27.44 5.25
C GLN A 540 5.23 -26.50 4.43
N ALA A 541 4.15 -27.02 3.82
CA ALA A 541 3.17 -26.24 3.06
C ALA A 541 1.81 -26.92 2.96
N LEU A 542 0.73 -26.13 2.83
CA LEU A 542 -0.62 -26.60 2.52
C LEU A 542 -0.81 -26.73 1.00
N CYS A 543 -1.56 -27.73 0.53
CA CYS A 543 -1.85 -27.86 -0.90
C CYS A 543 -2.99 -26.92 -1.34
N VAL A 544 -2.81 -26.14 -2.42
CA VAL A 544 -3.87 -25.23 -2.91
C VAL A 544 -5.04 -25.94 -3.60
N ALA A 545 -4.81 -27.18 -4.04
CA ALA A 545 -5.75 -28.00 -4.80
C ALA A 545 -5.59 -29.47 -4.40
N PRO A 546 -6.09 -29.87 -3.22
CA PRO A 546 -6.08 -31.27 -2.83
C PRO A 546 -6.86 -32.11 -3.84
N GLU A 547 -6.39 -33.32 -4.12
CA GLU A 547 -7.17 -34.30 -4.86
C GLU A 547 -8.41 -34.63 -4.02
N ILE A 548 -9.60 -34.46 -4.61
CA ILE A 548 -10.84 -34.93 -4.00
C ILE A 548 -10.75 -36.46 -4.01
N GLU A 549 -10.95 -37.07 -2.84
CA GLU A 549 -10.74 -38.49 -2.52
C GLU A 549 -11.69 -39.46 -3.25
N GLU A 550 -12.10 -39.19 -4.50
CA GLU A 550 -13.09 -39.98 -5.23
C GLU A 550 -12.50 -41.09 -6.14
N GLN A 551 -11.18 -41.37 -6.12
CA GLN A 551 -10.59 -42.41 -6.99
C GLN A 551 -9.56 -43.36 -6.36
N ILE A 552 -9.38 -43.38 -5.04
CA ILE A 552 -8.48 -44.36 -4.38
C ILE A 552 -9.20 -45.70 -4.05
N GLU A 553 -10.53 -45.77 -4.13
CA GLU A 553 -11.26 -47.03 -3.88
C GLU A 553 -11.17 -48.08 -5.00
N SER A 554 -10.68 -47.72 -6.20
CA SER A 554 -10.60 -48.67 -7.32
C SER A 554 -9.37 -49.59 -7.32
N ASP A 555 -8.36 -49.31 -6.48
CA ASP A 555 -7.09 -50.06 -6.44
C ASP A 555 -6.85 -50.83 -5.13
N ARG A 556 -7.85 -50.92 -4.25
CA ARG A 556 -7.83 -51.83 -3.09
C ARG A 556 -8.71 -53.05 -3.33
N THR A 557 -8.36 -53.85 -4.34
CA THR A 557 -8.73 -55.26 -4.31
C THR A 557 -7.86 -55.95 -3.27
N VAL A 558 -8.37 -56.02 -2.05
CA VAL A 558 -7.87 -56.90 -1.00
C VAL A 558 -8.09 -58.33 -1.49
N VAL A 559 -7.01 -58.99 -1.91
CA VAL A 559 -6.97 -60.46 -2.01
C VAL A 559 -7.03 -60.98 -0.58
N TRP A 560 -8.20 -61.47 -0.19
CA TRP A 560 -8.31 -62.36 0.96
C TRP A 560 -7.80 -63.74 0.51
N GLU A 561 -6.64 -64.15 1.01
CA GLU A 561 -6.24 -65.55 0.98
C GLU A 561 -7.10 -66.31 1.99
N GLU A 562 -7.92 -67.24 1.51
CA GLU A 562 -8.54 -68.29 2.31
C GLU A 562 -7.74 -69.60 2.18
N ASN A 563 -7.45 -70.17 3.35
CA ASN A 563 -6.88 -71.50 3.69
C ASN A 563 -5.37 -71.65 3.81
#